data_AF-A0A561EZQ5-F1
#
_entry.id   AF-A0A561EZQ5-F1
#
_cell.length_a   1.000
_cell.length_b   1.000
_cell.length_c   1.000
_cell.angle_alpha   90.00
_cell.angle_beta   90.00
_cell.angle_gamma   90.00
#
_symmetry.space_group_name_H-M   'P 1'
#
loop_
_entity.id
_entity.type
_entity.pdbx_description
1 polymer ?
#
loop_
_entity_poly.entity_id
_entity_poly.type
_entity_poly.pdbx_seq_one_letter_code
_entity_poly.pdbx_strand_id
1 'polypeptide(L)' 'MTEERTPPATAIERRQQLLEAIRRGGGTWDWQRARETYEPRPDPRTVRRDLQQLCKAGSLVRAESGGYEAA' A
#
# COMPACT_ATOMS: atom_id res chain seq x y z
N MET A 1 11.51 -18.06 11.16
CA MET A 1 11.26 -18.26 9.72
C MET A 1 11.19 -16.88 9.10
N THR A 2 12.27 -16.42 8.48
CA THR A 2 12.25 -15.20 7.68
C THR A 2 11.48 -15.55 6.40
N GLU A 3 10.24 -15.07 6.27
CA GLU A 3 9.55 -15.12 4.98
C GLU A 3 10.43 -14.37 3.98
N GLU A 4 11.06 -15.09 3.04
CA GLU A 4 11.64 -14.49 1.84
C GLU A 4 10.49 -13.77 1.13
N ARG A 5 10.38 -12.46 1.35
CA ARG A 5 9.40 -11.64 0.64
C ARG A 5 9.86 -11.55 -0.79
N THR A 6 9.34 -12.44 -1.63
CA THR A 6 9.55 -12.36 -3.07
C THR A 6 9.03 -11.01 -3.56
N PRO A 7 9.85 -10.21 -4.25
CA PRO A 7 9.40 -8.94 -4.78
C PRO A 7 8.21 -9.17 -5.74
N PRO A 8 7.18 -8.31 -5.71
CA PRO A 8 6.01 -8.48 -6.57
C PRO A 8 6.40 -8.39 -8.05
N ALA A 9 5.98 -9.37 -8.85
CA ALA A 9 6.30 -9.44 -10.28
C ALA A 9 5.47 -8.42 -11.10
N THR A 10 4.30 -8.05 -10.61
CA THR A 10 3.35 -7.15 -11.29
C THR A 10 2.88 -6.00 -10.40
N ALA A 11 2.37 -4.95 -11.03
CA ALA A 11 1.74 -3.83 -10.30
C ALA A 11 0.44 -4.25 -9.57
N ILE A 12 -0.22 -5.33 -10.00
CA ILE A 12 -1.43 -5.84 -9.35
C ILE A 12 -1.04 -6.50 -8.02
N GLU A 13 -0.09 -7.43 -8.04
CA GLU A 13 0.41 -8.10 -6.83
C GLU A 13 0.97 -7.09 -5.83
N ARG A 14 1.73 -6.10 -6.32
CA ARG A 14 2.27 -5.03 -5.47
C ARG A 14 1.17 -4.25 -4.74
N ARG A 15 0.07 -3.94 -5.43
CA ARG A 15 -1.09 -3.27 -4.83
C ARG A 15 -1.83 -4.17 -3.83
N GLN A 16 -1.95 -5.46 -4.12
CA GLN A 16 -2.56 -6.43 -3.19
C GLN A 16 -1.73 -6.55 -1.91
N GLN A 17 -0.41 -6.67 -2.02
CA GLN A 17 0.50 -6.69 -0.86
C GLN A 17 0.39 -5.41 -0.02
N LEU A 18 0.33 -4.24 -0.65
CA LEU A 18 0.11 -2.97 0.05
C LEU A 18 -1.24 -2.97 0.78
N LEU A 19 -2.32 -3.40 0.11
CA LEU A 19 -3.66 -3.45 0.70
C LEU A 19 -3.70 -4.39 1.92
N GLU A 20 -3.09 -5.57 1.81
CA GLU A 20 -2.98 -6.51 2.93
C GLU A 20 -2.21 -5.91 4.10
N ALA A 21 -1.10 -5.20 3.83
CA ALA A 21 -0.33 -4.53 4.87
C ALA A 21 -1.15 -3.46 5.60
N ILE A 22 -1.90 -2.63 4.86
CA ILE A 22 -2.79 -1.60 5.45
C ILE A 22 -3.88 -2.26 6.30
N ARG A 23 -4.51 -3.34 5.79
CA ARG A 23 -5.53 -4.09 6.54
C ARG A 23 -4.98 -4.70 7.83
N ARG A 24 -3.80 -5.32 7.78
CA ARG A 24 -3.16 -5.96 8.94
C ARG A 24 -2.70 -4.95 9.99
N GLY A 25 -2.13 -3.81 9.55
CA GLY A 25 -1.63 -2.82 10.49
C GLY A 25 -2.69 -1.86 11.03
N GLY A 26 -3.84 -1.75 10.36
CA GLY A 26 -4.97 -0.94 10.79
C GLY A 26 -4.69 0.57 10.82
N GLY A 27 -5.76 1.33 11.08
CA GLY A 27 -5.74 2.79 11.20
C GLY A 27 -5.32 3.51 9.92
N THR A 28 -5.01 4.79 10.06
CA THR A 28 -4.62 5.67 8.95
C THR A 28 -3.15 5.51 8.55
N TRP A 29 -2.90 5.41 7.25
CA TRP A 29 -1.57 5.29 6.67
C TRP A 29 -1.25 6.46 5.75
N ASP A 30 -0.07 7.06 5.90
CA ASP A 30 0.46 7.97 4.89
C ASP A 30 1.26 7.22 3.81
N TRP A 31 1.69 7.95 2.78
CA TRP A 31 2.47 7.36 1.69
C TRP A 31 3.88 6.92 2.11
N GLN A 32 4.44 7.48 3.20
CA GLN A 32 5.77 7.13 3.71
C GLN A 32 5.72 5.77 4.39
N ARG A 33 4.77 5.58 5.31
CA ARG A 33 4.48 4.29 5.95
C ARG A 33 4.11 3.23 4.93
N ALA A 34 3.28 3.58 3.94
CA ALA A 34 2.97 2.67 2.84
C ALA A 34 4.24 2.23 2.09
N ARG A 35 5.19 3.13 1.83
CA ARG A 35 6.44 2.82 1.12
C ARG A 35 7.32 1.80 1.86
N GLU A 36 7.21 1.71 3.18
CA GLU A 36 7.98 0.75 3.99
C GLU A 36 7.56 -0.70 3.77
N THR A 37 6.38 -0.95 3.19
CA THR A 37 5.89 -2.31 2.91
C THR A 37 6.52 -2.95 1.68
N TYR A 38 7.20 -2.15 0.85
CA TYR A 38 7.72 -2.56 -0.44
C TYR A 38 9.17 -3.04 -0.35
N GLU A 39 9.48 -4.08 -1.10
CA GLU A 39 10.83 -4.55 -1.37
C GLU A 39 10.97 -4.95 -2.85
N PRO A 40 11.86 -4.30 -3.64
CA PRO A 40 12.62 -3.08 -3.32
C PRO A 40 11.71 -1.85 -3.16
N ARG A 41 12.16 -0.84 -2.41
CA ARG A 41 11.38 0.39 -2.17
C ARG A 41 11.26 1.23 -3.45
N PRO A 42 10.06 1.37 -4.05
CA PRO A 42 9.89 2.14 -5.28
C PRO A 42 9.97 3.65 -5.01
N ASP A 43 9.90 4.43 -6.08
CA ASP A 43 9.82 5.88 -5.98
C ASP A 43 8.48 6.33 -5.33
N PRO A 44 8.45 7.48 -4.65
CA PRO A 44 7.22 7.97 -4.00
C PRO A 44 6.03 8.16 -4.93
N ARG A 45 6.24 8.44 -6.24
CA ARG A 45 5.12 8.60 -7.19
C ARG A 45 4.45 7.26 -7.46
N THR A 46 5.20 6.18 -7.54
CA THR A 46 4.65 4.82 -7.67
C THR A 46 3.78 4.45 -6.47
N VAL A 47 4.25 4.70 -5.24
CA VAL A 47 3.45 4.42 -4.02
C VAL A 47 2.16 5.22 -4.00
N ARG A 48 2.23 6.52 -4.31
CA ARG A 48 1.03 7.38 -4.39
C ARG A 48 0.06 6.92 -5.47
N ARG A 49 0.58 6.48 -6.62
CA ARG A 49 -0.25 5.92 -7.70
C ARG A 49 -0.96 4.66 -7.24
N ASP A 50 -0.26 3.76 -6.56
CA ASP A 50 -0.85 2.51 -6.06
C ASP A 50 -1.94 2.76 -5.02
N LEU A 51 -1.70 3.67 -4.06
CA LEU A 51 -2.73 4.12 -3.10
C LEU A 51 -3.96 4.72 -3.80
N GLN A 52 -3.75 5.58 -4.81
CA GLN A 52 -4.83 6.16 -5.59
C GLN A 52 -5.62 5.12 -6.39
N GLN A 53 -4.94 4.12 -6.97
CA GLN A 53 -5.61 3.03 -7.69
C GLN A 53 -6.45 2.17 -6.74
N LEU A 54 -5.94 1.89 -5.54
CA LEU A 54 -6.70 1.19 -4.50
C LEU A 54 -7.91 2.00 -4.02
N CYS A 55 -7.81 3.32 -3.90
CA CYS A 55 -8.97 4.19 -3.65
C CYS A 55 -9.99 4.15 -4.80
N LYS A 56 -9.54 4.24 -6.06
CA LYS A 56 -10.41 4.14 -7.23
C LYS A 56 -11.14 2.80 -7.30
N ALA A 57 -10.50 1.73 -6.85
CA ALA A 57 -11.08 0.40 -6.74
C ALA A 57 -11.98 0.22 -5.50
N GLY A 58 -12.15 1.26 -4.67
CA GLY A 58 -12.93 1.19 -3.43
C GLY A 58 -12.33 0.31 -2.33
N SER A 59 -11.06 -0.10 -2.47
CA SER A 59 -10.37 -0.95 -1.49
C SER A 59 -9.76 -0.16 -0.33
N LEU A 60 -9.49 1.13 -0.57
CA LEU A 60 -9.05 2.08 0.45
C LEU A 60 -9.95 3.32 0.43
N VAL A 61 -10.15 3.94 1.59
CA VAL A 61 -10.74 5.27 1.71
C VAL A 61 -9.68 6.29 2.07
N ARG A 62 -9.90 7.54 1.67
CA ARG A 62 -9.04 8.66 2.07
C ARG A 62 -9.61 9.31 3.33
N ALA A 63 -8.85 9.26 4.41
CA ALA A 63 -9.22 9.89 5.67
C ALA A 63 -9.11 11.42 5.57
N GLU A 64 -9.85 12.14 6.42
CA GLU A 64 -9.83 13.60 6.49
C GLU A 64 -8.43 14.15 6.82
N SER A 65 -7.65 13.40 7.59
CA SER A 65 -6.24 13.68 7.91
C SER A 65 -5.29 13.58 6.70
N GLY A 66 -5.81 13.17 5.53
CA GLY A 66 -5.06 13.08 4.28
C GLY A 66 -4.37 11.73 4.04
N GLY A 67 -4.49 10.79 4.99
CA GLY A 67 -4.00 9.42 4.86
C GLY A 67 -5.03 8.45 4.26
N TYR A 68 -4.68 7.17 4.27
CA TYR A 68 -5.41 6.08 3.63
C TYR A 68 -5.75 5.00 4.65
N GLU A 69 -6.97 4.49 4.57
CA GLU A 69 -7.47 3.43 5.45
C GLU A 69 -8.08 2.33 4.61
N ALA A 70 -8.00 1.08 5.08
CA ALA A 70 -8.72 -0.01 4.45
C ALA A 70 -10.24 0.26 4.54
N ALA A 71 -10.91 0.15 3.39
CA ALA A 71 -12.36 0.22 3.31
C ALA A 71 -13.02 -1.00 3.95
#